data_AF-A0A351Y4S6-F1
#
_entry.id   AF-A0A351Y4S6-F1
#
_cell.length_a   1.000
_cell.length_b   1.000
_cell.length_c   1.000
_cell.angle_alpha   90.00
_cell.angle_beta   90.00
_cell.angle_gamma   90.00
#
_symmetry.space_group_name_H-M   'P 1'
#
loop_
_entity.id
_entity.type
_entity.pdbx_description
1 polymer ?
#
loop_
_entity_poly.entity_id
_entity_poly.type
_entity_poly.pdbx_seq_one_letter_code
_entity_poly.pdbx_strand_id
1 'polypeptide(L)'
;MTHRHTTDERDDFVFNIRVYNEEKAVGAVIDEIVDAGFRKLVLVNDGSSDNTLQVLQDKKKQYPDMLMIILDHTINRGGGAANQTGYNFIKKYGDELKIKWFVGFDSDGQMNVKDMETFMKHIHADQKL
;
A
#
# COMPACT_ATOMS: atom_id res chain seq x y z
N MET A 1 3.95 -35.20 -3.93
CA MET A 1 4.34 -34.10 -4.83
C MET A 1 4.33 -32.82 -4.00
N THR A 2 5.50 -32.32 -3.62
CA THR A 2 5.64 -31.10 -2.83
C THR A 2 5.39 -29.90 -3.73
N HIS A 3 4.23 -29.24 -3.59
CA HIS A 3 4.04 -27.90 -4.13
C HIS A 3 5.01 -26.97 -3.41
N ARG A 4 6.14 -26.65 -4.06
CA ARG A 4 6.91 -25.46 -3.72
C ARG A 4 6.03 -24.26 -4.08
N HIS A 5 5.35 -23.68 -3.10
CA HIS A 5 4.91 -22.29 -3.21
C HIS A 5 6.17 -21.45 -3.28
N THR A 6 6.63 -21.12 -4.48
CA THR A 6 7.55 -20.01 -4.67
C THR A 6 6.74 -18.75 -4.36
N THR A 7 6.95 -18.17 -3.19
CA THR A 7 6.43 -16.84 -2.84
C THR A 7 6.90 -15.84 -3.89
N ASP A 8 5.97 -15.04 -4.44
CA ASP A 8 6.31 -13.97 -5.37
C ASP A 8 7.14 -12.93 -4.60
N GLU A 9 8.22 -12.44 -5.18
CA GLU A 9 9.05 -11.38 -4.57
C GLU A 9 8.25 -10.12 -4.25
N ARG A 10 7.14 -9.87 -4.96
CA ARG A 10 6.19 -8.79 -4.68
C ARG A 10 5.54 -8.91 -3.30
N ASP A 11 5.46 -10.12 -2.75
CA ASP A 11 4.92 -10.35 -1.40
C ASP A 11 5.81 -9.75 -0.30
N ASP A 12 7.08 -9.44 -0.59
CA ASP A 12 7.97 -8.79 0.38
C ASP A 12 7.66 -7.28 0.55
N PHE A 13 6.87 -6.69 -0.36
CA PHE A 13 6.58 -5.26 -0.40
C PHE A 13 5.21 -4.93 0.16
N VAL A 14 5.10 -3.78 0.84
CA VAL A 14 3.84 -3.14 1.18
C VAL A 14 3.80 -1.71 0.64
N PHE A 15 2.67 -1.28 0.09
CA PHE A 15 2.48 0.13 -0.26
C PHE A 15 1.89 0.87 0.94
N ASN A 16 2.53 1.98 1.33
CA ASN A 16 2.01 2.93 2.29
C ASN A 16 1.43 4.11 1.53
N ILE A 17 0.09 4.22 1.52
CA ILE A 17 -0.64 5.21 0.74
C ILE A 17 -1.40 6.11 1.70
N ARG A 18 -1.02 7.38 1.75
CA ARG A 18 -1.84 8.43 2.39
C ARG A 18 -2.97 8.82 1.45
N VAL A 19 -4.16 9.06 1.98
CA VAL A 19 -5.34 9.38 1.18
C VAL A 19 -6.12 10.50 1.86
N TYR A 20 -6.43 11.57 1.13
CA TYR A 20 -7.25 12.67 1.64
C TYR A 20 -8.09 13.29 0.52
N ASN A 21 -9.40 13.10 0.56
CA ASN A 21 -10.35 13.59 -0.44
C ASN A 21 -10.02 13.15 -1.87
N GLU A 22 -9.77 11.85 -2.06
CA GLU A 22 -9.35 11.24 -3.33
C GLU A 22 -10.36 10.21 -3.84
N GLU A 23 -11.66 10.40 -3.55
CA GLU A 23 -12.73 9.47 -3.94
C GLU A 23 -12.76 9.14 -5.45
N LYS A 24 -12.22 10.05 -6.28
CA LYS A 24 -12.20 9.93 -7.75
C LYS A 24 -10.98 9.20 -8.30
N ALA A 25 -9.88 9.15 -7.54
CA ALA A 25 -8.59 8.66 -8.02
C ALA A 25 -8.16 7.37 -7.31
N VAL A 26 -8.33 7.29 -5.99
CA VAL A 26 -7.73 6.23 -5.16
C VAL A 26 -8.18 4.82 -5.57
N GLY A 27 -9.41 4.67 -6.06
CA GLY A 27 -9.91 3.40 -6.56
C GLY A 27 -9.07 2.86 -7.73
N ALA A 28 -8.75 3.72 -8.70
CA ALA A 28 -7.94 3.34 -9.86
C ALA A 28 -6.48 3.07 -9.48
N VAL A 29 -5.93 3.85 -8.55
CA VAL A 29 -4.58 3.63 -8.02
C VAL A 29 -4.47 2.26 -7.34
N ILE A 30 -5.46 1.88 -6.53
CA ILE A 30 -5.49 0.55 -5.91
C ILE A 30 -5.52 -0.52 -7.00
N ASP A 31 -6.41 -0.39 -7.99
CA ASP A 31 -6.54 -1.36 -9.10
C ASP A 31 -5.21 -1.53 -9.86
N GLU A 32 -4.53 -0.43 -10.18
CA GLU A 32 -3.22 -0.47 -10.84
C GLU A 32 -2.17 -1.25 -10.03
N ILE A 33 -2.14 -1.06 -8.70
CA ILE A 33 -1.23 -1.78 -7.82
C ILE A 33 -1.57 -3.26 -7.75
N VAL A 34 -2.87 -3.60 -7.70
CA VAL A 34 -3.34 -4.99 -7.73
C VAL A 34 -2.94 -5.65 -9.06
N ASP A 35 -3.20 -4.98 -10.18
CA ASP A 35 -2.93 -5.51 -11.52
C ASP A 35 -1.43 -5.74 -11.77
N ALA A 36 -0.57 -4.93 -11.13
CA ALA A 36 0.88 -5.12 -11.15
C ALA A 36 1.39 -6.31 -10.29
N GLY A 37 0.48 -7.01 -9.60
CA GLY A 37 0.79 -8.22 -8.84
C GLY A 37 1.08 -7.99 -7.35
N PHE A 38 0.99 -6.75 -6.85
CA PHE A 38 1.20 -6.49 -5.43
C PHE A 38 -0.04 -6.81 -4.59
N ARG A 39 0.16 -7.25 -3.35
CA ARG A 39 -0.92 -7.83 -2.53
C ARG A 39 -1.05 -7.21 -1.13
N LYS A 40 -0.17 -6.27 -0.75
CA LYS A 40 -0.15 -5.67 0.58
C LYS A 40 -0.22 -4.14 0.50
N LEU A 41 -1.27 -3.57 1.10
CA LEU A 41 -1.52 -2.13 1.16
C LEU A 41 -1.83 -1.69 2.60
N VAL A 42 -1.20 -0.60 3.00
CA VAL A 42 -1.57 0.20 4.17
C VAL A 42 -2.08 1.53 3.65
N LEU A 43 -3.38 1.75 3.80
CA LEU A 43 -4.11 2.93 3.35
C LEU A 43 -4.40 3.80 4.57
N VAL A 44 -3.91 5.04 4.60
CA VAL A 44 -4.15 5.99 5.69
C VAL A 44 -5.12 7.05 5.21
N ASN A 45 -6.40 6.92 5.57
CA ASN A 45 -7.40 7.96 5.31
C ASN A 45 -7.20 9.11 6.31
N ASP A 46 -6.69 10.24 5.85
CA ASP A 46 -6.35 11.38 6.70
C ASP A 46 -7.54 12.32 6.90
N GLY A 47 -8.65 11.78 7.43
CA GLY A 47 -9.83 12.58 7.77
C GLY A 47 -10.55 13.18 6.56
N SER A 48 -10.68 12.40 5.48
CA SER A 48 -11.45 12.81 4.30
C SER A 48 -12.91 13.10 4.65
N SER A 49 -13.48 14.10 3.99
CA SER A 49 -14.88 14.52 4.13
C SER A 49 -15.78 14.06 2.98
N ASP A 50 -15.18 13.47 1.94
CA ASP A 50 -15.87 12.91 0.78
C ASP A 50 -16.04 11.37 0.92
N ASN A 51 -16.37 10.68 -0.17
CA ASN A 51 -16.57 9.23 -0.12
C ASN A 51 -15.28 8.41 -0.14
N THR A 52 -14.10 9.02 0.06
CA THR A 52 -12.80 8.33 0.04
C THR A 52 -12.81 7.07 0.89
N LEU A 53 -13.23 7.17 2.16
CA LEU A 53 -13.25 6.02 3.08
C LEU A 53 -14.14 4.88 2.56
N GLN A 54 -15.29 5.22 1.97
CA GLN A 54 -16.21 4.25 1.38
C GLN A 54 -15.54 3.53 0.19
N VAL A 55 -14.85 4.27 -0.69
CA VAL A 55 -14.10 3.69 -1.82
C VAL A 55 -13.03 2.71 -1.31
N LEU A 56 -12.27 3.06 -0.27
CA LEU A 56 -11.27 2.15 0.32
C LEU A 56 -11.92 0.87 0.85
N GLN A 57 -13.04 0.99 1.57
CA GLN A 57 -13.77 -0.16 2.11
C GLN A 57 -14.32 -1.07 1.00
N ASP A 58 -14.81 -0.49 -0.09
CA ASP A 58 -15.35 -1.27 -1.20
C ASP A 58 -14.24 -1.96 -1.99
N LYS A 59 -13.08 -1.32 -2.18
CA LYS A 59 -11.89 -1.97 -2.73
C LYS A 59 -11.39 -3.12 -1.86
N LYS A 60 -11.44 -2.98 -0.53
CA LYS A 60 -11.11 -4.09 0.39
C LYS A 60 -12.05 -5.28 0.22
N LYS A 61 -13.34 -5.05 -0.01
CA LYS A 61 -14.33 -6.12 -0.30
C LYS A 61 -14.12 -6.71 -1.69
N GLN A 62 -13.74 -5.90 -2.67
CA GLN A 62 -13.47 -6.32 -4.05
C GLN A 62 -12.26 -7.27 -4.12
N TYR A 63 -11.25 -7.06 -3.28
CA TYR A 63 -10.02 -7.86 -3.24
C TYR A 63 -9.84 -8.60 -1.90
N PRO A 64 -10.67 -9.62 -1.60
CA PRO A 64 -10.69 -10.27 -0.29
C PRO A 64 -9.39 -11.03 0.05
N ASP A 65 -8.63 -11.44 -0.96
CA ASP A 65 -7.36 -12.17 -0.79
C ASP A 65 -6.16 -11.23 -0.58
N MET A 66 -6.36 -9.91 -0.64
CA MET A 66 -5.32 -8.92 -0.39
C MET A 66 -5.24 -8.52 1.07
N LEU A 67 -4.02 -8.29 1.55
CA LEU A 67 -3.79 -7.63 2.81
C LEU A 67 -4.01 -6.12 2.64
N MET A 68 -5.23 -5.66 2.89
CA MET A 68 -5.58 -4.24 2.85
C MET A 68 -5.94 -3.74 4.25
N ILE A 69 -5.03 -2.97 4.83
CA ILE A 69 -5.21 -2.31 6.13
C ILE A 69 -5.61 -0.86 5.88
N ILE A 70 -6.73 -0.45 6.48
CA ILE A 70 -7.23 0.93 6.42
C ILE A 70 -7.07 1.53 7.81
N LEU A 71 -6.27 2.59 7.91
CA LEU A 71 -6.08 3.40 9.11
C LEU A 71 -6.83 4.71 8.92
N ASP A 72 -7.84 4.95 9.74
CA ASP A 72 -8.75 6.08 9.58
C ASP A 72 -8.49 7.15 10.64
N HIS A 73 -8.17 8.37 10.20
CA HIS A 73 -8.11 9.52 11.08
C HIS A 73 -9.48 10.21 11.13
N THR A 74 -9.91 10.60 12.33
CA THR A 74 -11.18 11.33 12.53
C THR A 74 -11.15 12.77 12.00
N ILE A 75 -9.96 13.35 11.85
CA ILE A 75 -9.73 14.70 11.32
C ILE A 75 -8.49 14.69 10.42
N ASN A 76 -8.39 15.65 9.51
CA ASN A 76 -7.18 15.86 8.72
C ASN A 76 -6.01 16.29 9.62
N ARG A 77 -4.96 15.48 9.66
CA ARG A 77 -3.74 15.71 10.47
C ARG A 77 -2.55 16.16 9.62
N GLY A 78 -2.73 16.24 8.30
CA GLY A 78 -1.72 16.58 7.32
C GLY A 78 -0.88 15.38 6.89
N GLY A 79 -0.37 15.44 5.65
CA GLY A 79 0.31 14.32 5.01
C GLY A 79 1.52 13.77 5.79
N GLY A 80 2.26 14.62 6.51
CA GLY A 80 3.36 14.17 7.37
C GLY A 80 2.88 13.29 8.53
N ALA A 81 1.79 13.67 9.19
CA ALA A 81 1.20 12.88 10.28
C ALA A 81 0.55 11.60 9.76
N ALA A 82 -0.11 11.65 8.60
CA ALA A 82 -0.66 10.47 7.93
C ALA A 82 0.44 9.45 7.59
N ASN A 83 1.53 9.90 6.98
CA ASN A 83 2.69 9.05 6.69
C ASN A 83 3.28 8.45 7.98
N GLN A 84 3.42 9.25 9.04
CA GLN A 84 3.92 8.75 10.33
C GLN A 84 3.02 7.65 10.92
N THR A 85 1.70 7.78 10.81
CA THR A 85 0.75 6.74 11.22
C THR A 85 1.02 5.43 10.47
N GLY A 86 1.16 5.48 9.15
CA GLY A 86 1.46 4.31 8.33
C GLY A 86 2.81 3.67 8.63
N TYR A 87 3.86 4.49 8.77
CA TYR A 87 5.20 4.01 9.13
C TYR A 87 5.23 3.35 10.51
N ASN A 88 4.55 3.94 11.50
CA ASN A 88 4.46 3.36 12.84
C ASN A 88 3.73 2.02 12.82
N PHE A 89 2.67 1.89 12.01
CA PHE A 89 1.97 0.63 11.83
C PHE A 89 2.89 -0.43 11.21
N ILE A 90 3.55 -0.11 10.10
CA ILE A 90 4.45 -1.03 9.39
C ILE A 90 5.62 -1.43 10.27
N LYS A 91 6.23 -0.49 10.99
CA LYS A 91 7.31 -0.77 11.94
C LYS A 91 6.88 -1.72 13.07
N LYS A 92 5.63 -1.60 13.53
CA LYS A 92 5.11 -2.39 14.64
C LYS A 92 4.70 -3.80 14.21
N TYR A 93 4.14 -3.97 13.02
CA TYR A 93 3.51 -5.22 12.57
C TYR A 93 4.19 -5.85 11.35
N GLY A 94 5.26 -5.25 10.82
CA GLY A 94 5.92 -5.66 9.58
C GLY A 94 6.38 -7.12 9.60
N ASP A 95 7.02 -7.55 10.69
CA ASP A 95 7.51 -8.93 10.84
C ASP A 95 6.35 -9.93 10.83
N GLU A 96 5.27 -9.65 11.56
CA GLU A 96 4.06 -10.48 11.61
C GLU A 96 3.38 -10.58 10.24
N LEU A 97 3.39 -9.48 9.48
CA LEU A 97 2.81 -9.37 8.14
C LEU A 97 3.78 -9.79 7.03
N LYS A 98 4.99 -10.27 7.39
CA LYS A 98 6.05 -10.68 6.46
C LYS A 98 6.40 -9.59 5.45
N ILE A 99 6.52 -8.35 5.91
CA ILE A 99 6.90 -7.18 5.12
C ILE A 99 8.40 -6.96 5.27
N LYS A 100 9.14 -6.88 4.17
CA LYS A 100 10.57 -6.52 4.17
C LYS A 100 10.79 -5.08 3.75
N TRP A 101 10.00 -4.61 2.79
CA TRP A 101 10.15 -3.28 2.20
C TRP A 101 8.80 -2.56 2.21
N PHE A 102 8.82 -1.24 2.42
CA PHE A 102 7.65 -0.41 2.18
C PHE A 102 7.93 0.58 1.06
N VAL A 103 6.87 0.90 0.32
CA VAL A 103 6.88 1.87 -0.78
C VAL A 103 5.95 3.00 -0.38
N GLY A 104 6.47 4.22 -0.24
CA GLY A 104 5.62 5.40 -0.15
C GLY A 104 4.99 5.67 -1.52
N PHE A 105 3.66 5.77 -1.58
CA PHE A 105 2.94 5.96 -2.83
C PHE A 105 1.75 6.91 -2.63
N ASP A 106 1.51 7.81 -3.56
CA ASP A 106 0.43 8.81 -3.47
C ASP A 106 -0.84 8.31 -4.17
N SER A 107 -2.00 8.78 -3.70
CA SER A 107 -3.32 8.32 -4.15
C SER A 107 -3.95 9.15 -5.29
N ASP A 108 -3.25 10.15 -5.80
CA ASP A 108 -3.76 11.11 -6.80
C ASP A 108 -3.65 10.62 -8.27
N GLY A 109 -3.01 9.46 -8.48
CA GLY A 109 -2.84 8.84 -9.80
C GLY A 109 -1.70 9.42 -10.64
N GLN A 110 -0.81 10.24 -10.07
CA GLN A 110 0.35 10.78 -10.81
C GLN A 110 1.55 9.83 -10.81
N MET A 111 1.61 8.87 -9.89
CA MET A 111 2.66 7.87 -9.81
C MET A 111 2.36 6.66 -10.71
N ASN A 112 3.42 6.01 -11.21
CA ASN A 112 3.31 4.83 -12.07
C ASN A 112 3.83 3.59 -11.34
N VAL A 113 2.98 2.57 -11.17
CA VAL A 113 3.39 1.36 -10.45
C VAL A 113 4.54 0.61 -11.15
N LYS A 114 4.68 0.77 -12.47
CA LYS A 114 5.71 0.06 -13.25
C LYS A 114 7.13 0.45 -12.86
N ASP A 115 7.30 1.62 -12.22
CA ASP A 115 8.60 2.03 -11.69
C ASP A 115 9.13 1.04 -10.64
N MET A 116 8.25 0.27 -9.99
CA MET A 116 8.62 -0.80 -9.06
C MET A 116 9.53 -1.86 -9.68
N GLU A 117 9.39 -2.17 -10.98
CA GLU A 117 10.28 -3.12 -11.64
C GLU A 117 11.73 -2.63 -11.61
N THR A 118 11.94 -1.32 -11.71
CA THR A 118 13.26 -0.71 -11.63
C THR A 118 13.77 -0.70 -10.19
N PHE A 119 12.92 -0.36 -9.21
CA PHE A 119 13.29 -0.37 -7.80
C PHE A 119 13.68 -1.77 -7.32
N MET A 120 12.88 -2.79 -7.64
CA MET A 120 13.14 -4.17 -7.26
C MET A 120 14.49 -4.66 -7.82
N LYS A 121 14.79 -4.36 -9.09
CA LYS A 121 16.10 -4.70 -9.70
C LYS A 121 17.29 -4.12 -8.92
N HIS A 122 17.19 -2.89 -8.42
CA HIS A 122 18.31 -2.23 -7.72
C HIS A 122 18.43 -2.65 -6.25
N ILE A 123 17.31 -2.82 -5.55
CA ILE A 123 17.31 -3.26 -4.14
C ILE A 123 18.04 -4.61 -3.99
N HIS A 124 17.89 -5.50 -4.97
CA HIS A 124 18.58 -6.80 -4.96
C HIS A 124 20.06 -6.72 -5.37
N ALA A 125 20.46 -5.73 -6.17
CA ALA A 125 21.86 -5.52 -6.53
C ALA A 125 22.69 -4.96 -5.36
N ASP A 126 22.05 -4.18 -4.48
CA ASP A 126 22.69 -3.45 -3.38
C ASP A 126 22.59 -4.11 -2.00
N GLN A 127 22.22 -5.41 -1.89
CA GLN A 127 22.25 -6.17 -0.63
C GLN A 127 23.67 -6.42 -0.06
N LYS A 128 24.64 -5.55 -0.37
CA LYS A 128 25.98 -5.44 0.25
C LYS A 128 26.08 -4.32 1.29
N LEU A 129 24.95 -3.79 1.77
CA LEU A 129 24.90 -2.79 2.85
C LEU A 129 24.56 -3.42 4.19
#